data_AF-F0GKL8-F1
#
_entry.id   AF-F0GKL8-F1
#
_cell.length_a   1.000
_cell.length_b   1.000
_cell.length_c   1.000
_cell.angle_alpha   90.00
_cell.angle_beta   90.00
_cell.angle_gamma   90.00
#
_symmetry.space_group_name_H-M   'P 1'
#
loop_
_entity.id
_entity.type
_entity.pdbx_description
1 polymer ?
#
loop_
_entity_poly.entity_id
_entity_poly.type
_entity_poly.pdbx_seq_one_letter_code
_entity_poly.pdbx_strand_id
1 'polypeptide(L)'
;GEPLLAKLDAMGVERATLTLHVGAGTFQPVRVENIAEHKMHSEWYELPQSLVDKIAATRARGGKVIAVGTTSMRALEAAARDADAA
;
A
#
# COMPACT_ATOMS: atom_id res chain seq x y z
N GLY A 1 9.68 1.43 18.94
CA GLY A 1 9.03 0.76 17.79
C GLY A 1 9.39 -0.71 17.73
N GLU A 2 10.69 -1.04 17.77
CA GLU A 2 11.19 -2.42 17.69
C GLU A 2 10.56 -3.46 18.63
N PRO A 3 10.26 -3.19 19.92
CA PRO A 3 9.76 -4.25 20.80
C PRO A 3 8.36 -4.75 20.42
N LEU A 4 7.55 -3.96 19.71
CA LEU A 4 6.23 -4.41 19.23
C LEU A 4 6.37 -5.29 17.99
N LEU A 5 7.16 -4.84 17.00
CA LEU A 5 7.37 -5.61 15.77
C LEU A 5 8.06 -6.95 16.05
N ALA A 6 9.05 -6.97 16.95
CA ALA A 6 9.70 -8.21 17.37
C ALA A 6 8.73 -9.17 18.08
N LYS A 7 7.77 -8.67 18.86
CA LYS A 7 6.71 -9.51 19.46
C LYS A 7 5.79 -10.11 18.41
N LEU A 8 5.39 -9.33 17.40
CA LEU A 8 4.58 -9.83 16.29
C LEU A 8 5.33 -10.90 15.51
N ASP A 9 6.62 -10.69 15.24
CA ASP A 9 7.47 -11.68 14.57
C ASP A 9 7.57 -12.97 15.42
N ALA A 10 7.75 -12.87 16.73
CA ALA A 10 7.78 -14.02 17.65
C ALA A 10 6.42 -14.76 17.75
N MET A 11 5.31 -14.09 17.44
CA MET A 11 3.98 -14.70 17.33
C MET A 11 3.73 -15.33 15.96
N GLY A 12 4.69 -15.27 15.03
CA GLY A 12 4.56 -15.80 13.68
C GLY A 12 3.71 -14.91 12.75
N VAL A 13 3.53 -13.63 13.09
CA VAL A 13 2.84 -12.68 12.22
C VAL A 13 3.75 -12.31 11.06
N GLU A 14 3.38 -12.75 9.86
CA GLU A 14 4.11 -12.38 8.64
C GLU A 14 3.91 -10.91 8.27
N ARG A 15 4.95 -10.31 7.68
CA ARG A 15 4.94 -8.96 7.16
C ARG A 15 5.27 -8.96 5.66
N ALA A 16 4.61 -8.08 4.93
CA ALA A 16 4.85 -7.79 3.52
C ALA A 16 4.65 -6.29 3.28
N THR A 17 5.33 -5.75 2.26
CA THR A 17 5.32 -4.31 1.96
C THR A 17 4.97 -4.07 0.50
N LEU A 18 4.20 -3.01 0.27
CA LEU A 18 4.03 -2.37 -1.03
C LEU A 18 4.64 -0.98 -0.96
N THR A 19 4.97 -0.41 -2.11
CA THR A 19 5.53 0.95 -2.20
C THR A 19 4.53 1.86 -2.90
N LEU A 20 4.27 3.03 -2.30
CA LEU A 20 3.61 4.13 -3.01
C LEU A 20 4.68 5.10 -3.49
N HIS A 21 4.76 5.29 -4.80
CA HIS A 21 5.61 6.30 -5.42
C HIS A 21 4.81 7.59 -5.57
N VAL A 22 5.20 8.60 -4.80
CA VAL A 22 4.60 9.94 -4.83
C VAL A 22 5.49 10.89 -5.62
N GLY A 23 4.88 11.74 -6.44
CA GLY A 23 5.61 12.70 -7.26
C GLY A 23 6.34 13.75 -6.41
N ALA A 24 7.44 14.32 -6.92
CA ALA A 24 8.21 15.34 -6.23
C ALA A 24 7.40 16.62 -5.89
N GLY A 25 6.36 16.93 -6.67
CA GLY A 25 5.49 18.09 -6.42
C GLY A 25 4.42 17.88 -5.35
N THR A 26 4.20 16.65 -4.87
CA THR A 26 3.15 16.33 -3.87
C THR A 26 3.44 16.96 -2.50
N PHE A 27 4.69 17.33 -2.24
CA PHE A 27 5.11 18.05 -1.02
C PHE A 27 5.47 19.52 -1.27
N GLN A 28 5.34 20.01 -2.51
CA GLN A 28 5.54 21.43 -2.76
C GLN A 28 4.33 22.20 -2.23
N PRO A 29 4.52 23.28 -1.44
CA PRO A 29 3.41 24.13 -1.04
C PRO A 29 2.68 24.62 -2.30
N VAL A 30 1.35 24.52 -2.29
CA VAL A 30 0.51 24.95 -3.42
C VAL A 30 0.76 26.44 -3.66
N ARG A 31 1.47 26.77 -4.75
CA ARG A 31 1.77 28.14 -5.20
C ARG A 31 1.09 28.43 -6.52
N VAL A 32 -0.21 28.14 -6.61
CA VAL A 32 -1.02 28.52 -7.77
C VAL A 32 -2.19 29.38 -7.31
N GLU A 33 -2.45 30.49 -8.00
CA GLU A 33 -3.63 31.33 -7.77
C GLU A 33 -4.92 30.62 -8.23
N ASN A 34 -4.79 29.63 -9.13
CA ASN A 34 -5.89 28.85 -9.66
C ASN A 34 -5.66 27.34 -9.49
N ILE A 35 -6.44 26.70 -8.61
CA ILE A 35 -6.36 25.27 -8.29
C ILE A 35 -6.58 24.39 -9.53
N ALA A 36 -7.34 24.87 -10.52
CA ALA A 36 -7.61 24.14 -11.77
C ALA A 36 -6.37 23.92 -12.65
N GLU A 37 -5.30 24.70 -12.44
CA GLU A 37 -4.03 24.59 -13.19
C GLU A 37 -2.99 23.70 -12.47
N HIS A 38 -3.29 23.24 -11.25
CA HIS A 38 -2.41 22.33 -10.52
C HIS A 38 -2.50 20.92 -11.12
N LYS A 39 -1.52 20.54 -11.95
CA LYS A 39 -1.30 19.14 -12.30
C LYS A 39 -0.88 18.38 -11.04
N MET A 40 -1.81 17.62 -10.47
CA MET A 40 -1.50 16.62 -9.45
C MET A 40 -0.52 15.63 -10.07
N HIS A 41 0.73 15.60 -9.58
CA HIS A 41 1.72 14.66 -10.08
C HIS A 41 1.22 13.23 -9.87
N SER A 42 1.39 12.38 -10.88
CA SER A 42 0.86 11.01 -10.86
C SER A 42 1.41 10.22 -9.67
N GLU A 43 0.52 9.72 -8.82
CA GLU A 43 0.83 8.70 -7.82
C GLU A 43 0.65 7.32 -8.46
N TRP A 44 1.58 6.41 -8.20
CA TRP A 44 1.42 5.01 -8.60
C TRP A 44 1.99 4.09 -7.52
N TYR A 45 1.44 2.89 -7.43
CA TYR A 45 1.83 1.91 -6.44
C TYR A 45 2.56 0.74 -7.09
N GLU A 46 3.48 0.14 -6.35
CA GLU A 46 4.20 -1.06 -6.73
C GLU A 46 3.85 -2.18 -5.74
N LEU A 47 3.22 -3.23 -6.25
CA LEU A 47 2.93 -4.45 -5.49
C LEU A 47 3.84 -5.57 -6.04
N PRO A 48 4.87 -6.00 -5.29
CA PRO A 48 5.70 -7.10 -5.73
C PRO A 48 4.89 -8.41 -5.72
N GLN A 49 5.18 -9.31 -6.66
CA GLN A 49 4.51 -10.62 -6.74
C GLN A 49 4.59 -11.39 -5.41
N SER A 50 5.71 -11.28 -4.70
CA SER A 50 5.89 -11.90 -3.38
C SER A 50 4.87 -11.45 -2.33
N LEU A 51 4.34 -10.23 -2.42
CA LEU A 51 3.26 -9.74 -1.56
C LEU A 51 1.93 -10.41 -1.95
N VAL A 52 1.65 -10.53 -3.25
CA VAL A 52 0.44 -11.21 -3.76
C VAL A 52 0.43 -12.66 -3.31
N ASP A 53 1.55 -13.36 -3.47
CA ASP A 53 1.71 -14.76 -3.08
C ASP A 53 1.50 -14.95 -1.56
N LYS A 54 2.05 -14.04 -0.75
CA LYS A 54 1.83 -14.03 0.71
C LYS A 54 0.38 -13.80 1.08
N ILE A 55 -0.33 -12.90 0.40
CA ILE A 55 -1.76 -12.67 0.60
C ILE A 55 -2.56 -13.93 0.27
N ALA A 56 -2.29 -14.55 -0.88
CA ALA A 56 -2.96 -15.78 -1.32
C ALA A 56 -2.71 -16.92 -0.32
N ALA A 57 -1.45 -17.14 0.07
CA ALA A 57 -1.09 -18.14 1.07
C ALA A 57 -1.75 -17.86 2.44
N THR A 58 -1.89 -16.58 2.83
CA THR A 58 -2.57 -16.18 4.06
C THR A 58 -4.05 -16.48 4.03
N ARG A 59 -4.72 -16.24 2.91
CA ARG A 59 -6.14 -16.57 2.75
C ARG A 59 -6.37 -18.08 2.69
N ALA A 60 -5.51 -18.82 1.98
CA ALA A 60 -5.61 -20.28 1.84
C ALA A 60 -5.52 -21.01 3.19
N ARG A 61 -4.72 -20.51 4.13
CA ARG A 61 -4.62 -21.04 5.50
C ARG A 61 -5.68 -20.50 6.47
N GLY A 62 -6.68 -19.75 5.99
CA GLY A 62 -7.73 -19.15 6.82
C GLY A 62 -7.26 -17.97 7.70
N GLY A 63 -6.09 -17.40 7.40
CA GLY A 63 -5.51 -16.27 8.13
C GLY A 63 -6.12 -14.92 7.75
N LYS A 64 -5.77 -13.89 8.51
CA LYS A 64 -6.20 -12.51 8.27
C LYS A 64 -5.09 -11.71 7.60
N VAL A 65 -5.46 -10.92 6.58
CA VAL A 65 -4.59 -9.90 5.97
C VAL A 65 -5.01 -8.55 6.52
N ILE A 66 -4.06 -7.84 7.13
CA ILE A 66 -4.32 -6.56 7.80
C ILE A 66 -3.49 -5.48 7.11
N ALA A 67 -4.15 -4.53 6.45
CA ALA A 67 -3.48 -3.35 5.92
C ALA A 67 -3.12 -2.40 7.06
N VAL A 68 -1.86 -1.95 7.08
CA VAL A 68 -1.39 -0.96 8.07
C VAL A 68 -1.40 0.42 7.41
N GLY A 69 -2.38 1.25 7.80
CA GLY A 69 -2.59 2.58 7.26
C GLY A 69 -3.53 2.63 6.05
N THR A 70 -4.17 3.78 5.85
CA THR A 70 -5.15 4.01 4.78
C THR A 70 -4.52 3.98 3.39
N THR A 71 -3.26 4.41 3.25
CA THR A 71 -2.53 4.33 1.98
C THR A 71 -2.37 2.90 1.51
N SER A 72 -1.91 2.00 2.39
CA SER A 72 -1.77 0.57 2.09
C SER A 72 -3.12 -0.07 1.76
N MET A 73 -4.18 0.29 2.50
CA MET A 73 -5.54 -0.18 2.24
C MET A 73 -6.01 0.22 0.84
N ARG A 74 -5.92 1.51 0.49
CA ARG A 74 -6.36 2.02 -0.82
C ARG A 74 -5.57 1.40 -1.98
N ALA A 75 -4.27 1.18 -1.81
CA ALA A 75 -3.45 0.52 -2.82
C ALA A 75 -3.87 -0.94 -3.06
N LEU A 76 -4.10 -1.71 -1.99
CA LEU A 76 -4.58 -3.09 -2.09
C LEU A 76 -5.98 -3.18 -2.70
N GLU A 77 -6.90 -2.27 -2.33
CA GLU A 77 -8.24 -2.20 -2.90
C GLU A 77 -8.23 -1.84 -4.38
N ALA A 78 -7.36 -0.91 -4.80
CA ALA A 78 -7.20 -0.56 -6.21
C ALA A 78 -6.68 -1.76 -7.01
N ALA A 79 -5.61 -2.41 -6.54
CA ALA A 79 -5.04 -3.57 -7.21
C ALA A 79 -6.04 -4.75 -7.31
N ALA A 80 -6.86 -4.96 -6.27
CA ALA A 80 -7.90 -5.99 -6.31
C ALA A 80 -8.99 -5.69 -7.35
N ARG A 81 -9.45 -4.43 -7.46
CA ARG A 81 -10.41 -4.03 -8.49
C ARG A 81 -9.85 -4.17 -9.90
N ASP A 82 -8.59 -3.81 -10.09
CA ASP A 82 -7.93 -3.93 -11.40
C ASP A 82 -7.78 -5.40 -11.82
N ALA A 83 -7.53 -6.31 -10.86
CA ALA A 83 -7.49 -7.74 -11.10
C ALA A 83 -8.86 -8.35 -11.41
N ASP A 84 -9.94 -7.87 -10.78
CA ASP A 84 -11.31 -8.32 -11.07
C ASP A 84 -11.81 -7.87 -12.46
N ALA A 85 -11.22 -6.82 -13.02
CA ALA A 85 -11.58 -6.26 -14.32
C ALA A 85 -10.80 -6.86 -15.51
N ALA A 86 -9.80 -7.71 -15.24
CA ALA A 86 -8.93 -8.37 -16.23
C ALA A 86 -9.40 -9.79 -16.57
#